data_AF-A0A3G8XVQ8-F1
#
_entry.id   AF-A0A3G8XVQ8-F1
#
_cell.length_a   1.000
_cell.length_b   1.000
_cell.length_c   1.000
_cell.angle_alpha   90.00
_cell.angle_beta   90.00
_cell.angle_gamma   90.00
#
_symmetry.space_group_name_H-M   'P 1'
#
loop_
_entity.id
_entity.type
_entity.pdbx_description
1 polymer ?
#
loop_
_entity_poly.entity_id
_entity_poly.type
_entity_poly.pdbx_seq_one_letter_code
_entity_poly.pdbx_strand_id
1 'polypeptide(L)'
;MTDFIDKFLHTGDLNYQLRVLHNYKDFLKQPLKLEMFVPCNENGNVLEEPQMRPERNSFCEEDMDYDARELYDYIKAKEKVLFENISNREINYFINHFQKIEDLLQSRGGKNLKLSHNALNAIFDETVA
;
A
#
# COMPACT_ATOMS: atom_id res chain seq x y z
N MET A 1 7.54 13.53 -3.92
CA MET A 1 6.45 13.09 -3.01
C MET A 1 5.76 14.28 -2.35
N THR A 2 6.34 15.49 -2.31
CA THR A 2 5.68 16.73 -1.82
C THR A 2 4.89 17.47 -2.90
N ASP A 3 5.00 17.03 -4.15
CA ASP A 3 4.47 17.67 -5.36
C ASP A 3 2.94 17.85 -5.31
N PHE A 4 2.25 17.04 -4.51
CA PHE A 4 0.81 17.19 -4.29
C PHE A 4 0.49 18.44 -3.44
N ILE A 5 1.37 18.85 -2.53
CA ILE A 5 1.16 20.02 -1.65
C ILE A 5 1.04 21.30 -2.48
N ASP A 6 1.84 21.43 -3.54
CA ASP A 6 1.80 22.58 -4.46
C ASP A 6 0.42 22.71 -5.12
N LYS A 7 -0.24 21.59 -5.46
CA LYS A 7 -1.60 21.57 -6.01
C LYS A 7 -2.65 22.10 -5.02
N PHE A 8 -2.43 21.93 -3.71
CA PHE A 8 -3.37 22.32 -2.66
C PHE A 8 -3.17 23.75 -2.15
N LEU A 9 -1.96 24.31 -2.22
CA LEU A 9 -1.72 25.69 -1.80
C LEU A 9 -2.52 26.72 -2.62
N HIS A 10 -3.09 26.32 -3.75
CA HIS A 10 -3.89 27.17 -4.64
C HIS A 10 -5.41 27.12 -4.42
N THR A 11 -5.94 26.30 -3.51
CA THR A 11 -7.41 26.13 -3.33
C THR A 11 -8.10 27.25 -2.54
N GLY A 12 -7.36 28.12 -1.85
CA GLY A 12 -7.89 29.32 -1.19
C GLY A 12 -8.60 29.11 0.16
N ASP A 13 -8.96 27.88 0.53
CA ASP A 13 -9.51 27.55 1.86
C ASP A 13 -8.39 27.20 2.86
N LEU A 14 -8.06 28.17 3.70
CA LEU A 14 -7.01 28.04 4.71
C LEU A 14 -7.30 26.95 5.75
N ASN A 15 -8.57 26.73 6.12
CA ASN A 15 -8.94 25.72 7.13
C ASN A 15 -8.75 24.32 6.57
N TYR A 16 -9.17 24.09 5.32
CA TYR A 16 -8.93 22.84 4.62
C TYR A 16 -7.43 22.57 4.45
N GLN A 17 -6.64 23.58 4.03
CA GLN A 17 -5.20 23.47 3.88
C GLN A 17 -4.49 23.10 5.20
N LEU A 18 -4.87 23.75 6.31
CA LEU A 18 -4.32 23.43 7.63
C LEU A 18 -4.64 21.98 8.04
N ARG A 19 -5.88 21.51 7.82
CA ARG A 19 -6.26 20.13 8.12
C ARG A 19 -5.42 19.12 7.34
N VAL A 20 -5.28 19.32 6.03
CA VAL A 20 -4.46 18.45 5.17
C VAL A 20 -2.99 18.44 5.61
N LEU A 21 -2.43 19.59 5.96
CA LEU A 21 -1.06 19.68 6.48
C LEU A 21 -0.90 18.94 7.82
N HIS A 22 -1.90 19.04 8.71
CA HIS A 22 -1.92 18.31 9.97
C HIS A 22 -1.98 16.78 9.74
N ASN A 23 -2.88 16.32 8.87
CA ASN A 23 -3.01 14.89 8.52
C ASN A 23 -1.71 14.36 7.89
N TYR A 24 -1.13 15.10 6.95
CA TYR A 24 0.13 14.72 6.33
C TYR A 24 1.30 14.73 7.33
N LYS A 25 1.36 15.71 8.22
CA LYS A 25 2.36 15.74 9.31
C LYS A 25 2.23 14.51 10.21
N ASP A 26 1.00 14.14 10.57
CA ASP A 26 0.79 12.99 11.44
C ASP A 26 1.05 11.67 10.71
N PHE A 27 0.76 11.58 9.41
CA PHE A 27 1.20 10.49 8.54
C PHE A 27 2.73 10.34 8.55
N LEU A 28 3.49 11.44 8.36
CA LEU A 28 4.96 11.41 8.35
C LEU A 28 5.59 11.00 9.68
N LYS A 29 4.89 11.15 10.81
CA LYS A 29 5.38 10.72 12.13
C LYS A 29 5.16 9.24 12.40
N GLN A 30 4.36 8.56 11.59
CA GLN A 30 4.09 7.13 11.81
C GLN A 30 5.37 6.34 11.57
N PRO A 31 5.69 5.35 12.43
CA PRO A 31 6.81 4.47 12.18
C PRO A 31 6.54 3.67 10.90
N LEU A 32 7.49 3.68 9.98
CA LEU A 32 7.40 2.93 8.74
C LEU A 32 7.46 1.43 9.05
N LYS A 33 6.48 0.70 8.52
CA LYS A 33 6.39 -0.76 8.64
C LYS A 33 6.35 -1.41 7.27
N LEU A 34 6.85 -2.64 7.18
CA LEU A 34 6.86 -3.41 5.93
C LEU A 34 5.46 -3.55 5.31
N GLU A 35 4.43 -3.74 6.14
CA GLU A 35 3.02 -3.85 5.72
C GLU A 35 2.48 -2.60 4.99
N MET A 36 3.16 -1.45 5.10
CA MET A 36 2.80 -0.23 4.37
C MET A 36 3.30 -0.22 2.92
N PHE A 37 4.24 -1.11 2.59
CA PHE A 37 4.86 -1.18 1.26
C PHE A 37 4.38 -2.43 0.51
N VAL A 38 4.07 -3.50 1.24
CA VAL A 38 3.76 -4.82 0.65
C VAL A 38 2.69 -5.54 1.48
N PRO A 39 1.83 -6.35 0.85
CA PRO A 39 0.87 -7.16 1.59
C PRO A 39 1.60 -8.13 2.53
N CYS A 40 1.35 -8.03 3.83
CA CYS A 40 1.90 -8.93 4.84
C CYS A 40 0.78 -9.63 5.61
N ASN A 41 1.02 -10.88 6.02
CA ASN A 41 0.15 -11.58 6.97
C ASN A 41 0.36 -11.09 8.41
N GLU A 42 -0.40 -11.66 9.35
CA GLU A 42 -0.34 -11.29 10.78
C GLU A 42 1.02 -11.53 11.44
N ASN A 43 1.82 -12.45 10.88
CA ASN A 43 3.18 -12.73 11.35
C ASN A 43 4.24 -11.79 10.73
N GLY A 44 3.82 -10.85 9.87
CA GLY A 44 4.72 -9.93 9.18
C GLY A 44 5.40 -10.51 7.93
N ASN A 45 5.02 -11.71 7.50
CA ASN A 45 5.54 -12.33 6.27
C ASN A 45 4.81 -11.78 5.05
N VAL A 46 5.55 -11.55 3.96
CA VAL A 46 4.97 -11.08 2.70
C VAL A 46 4.05 -12.15 2.10
N LEU A 47 2.87 -11.72 1.69
CA LEU A 47 1.91 -12.53 0.94
C LEU A 47 2.15 -12.33 -0.56
N GLU A 48 2.25 -13.44 -1.29
CA GLU A 48 2.26 -13.41 -2.75
C GLU A 48 0.85 -13.13 -3.29
N GLU A 49 0.79 -12.63 -4.52
CA GLU A 49 -0.49 -12.39 -5.18
C GLU A 49 -1.19 -13.73 -5.48
N PRO A 50 -2.43 -13.93 -5.00
CA PRO A 50 -3.18 -15.16 -5.21
C PRO A 50 -3.27 -15.49 -6.70
N GLN A 51 -3.09 -16.77 -7.03
CA GLN A 51 -3.22 -17.28 -8.39
C GLN A 51 -4.48 -18.13 -8.49
N MET A 52 -5.18 -18.03 -9.62
CA MET A 52 -6.27 -18.94 -9.93
C MET A 52 -5.72 -20.37 -10.10
N ARG A 53 -6.41 -21.35 -9.55
CA ARG A 53 -6.05 -22.77 -9.64
C ARG A 53 -7.28 -23.57 -10.08
N PRO A 54 -7.08 -24.69 -10.79
CA PRO A 54 -8.19 -25.55 -11.15
C PRO A 54 -8.81 -26.15 -9.89
N GLU A 55 -10.11 -25.90 -9.69
CA GLU A 55 -10.90 -26.45 -8.61
C GLU A 55 -12.07 -27.25 -9.20
N ARG A 56 -12.32 -28.44 -8.63
CA ARG A 56 -13.46 -29.28 -9.04
C ARG A 56 -14.69 -28.88 -8.27
N ASN A 57 -15.72 -28.45 -8.98
CA ASN A 57 -17.00 -28.14 -8.38
C ASN A 57 -17.76 -29.44 -7.98
N SER A 58 -18.91 -29.28 -7.33
CA SER A 58 -19.77 -30.41 -6.90
C SER A 58 -20.31 -31.25 -8.07
N PHE A 59 -20.19 -30.77 -9.31
CA PHE A 59 -20.59 -31.46 -10.53
C PHE A 59 -19.40 -32.12 -11.27
N CYS A 60 -18.21 -32.15 -10.66
CA CYS A 60 -16.96 -32.68 -11.25
C CYS A 60 -16.47 -31.93 -12.49
N GLU A 61 -16.95 -30.71 -12.73
CA GLU A 61 -16.40 -29.81 -13.74
C GLU A 61 -15.20 -29.06 -13.15
N GLU A 62 -14.19 -28.83 -13.98
CA GLU A 62 -13.01 -28.07 -13.60
C GLU A 62 -13.20 -26.61 -14.01
N ASP A 63 -13.17 -25.71 -13.03
CA ASP A 63 -13.16 -24.27 -13.24
C ASP A 63 -11.92 -23.66 -12.59
N MET A 64 -11.55 -22.46 -13.01
CA MET A 64 -10.43 -21.72 -12.45
C MET A 64 -10.95 -20.79 -11.35
N ASP A 65 -10.62 -21.08 -10.09
CA ASP A 65 -11.01 -20.24 -8.96
C ASP A 65 -9.80 -19.85 -8.11
N TYR A 66 -9.96 -18.82 -7.30
CA TYR A 66 -9.00 -18.47 -6.26
C TYR A 66 -9.29 -19.28 -5.00
N ASP A 67 -8.25 -19.65 -4.24
CA ASP A 67 -8.49 -20.07 -2.85
C ASP A 67 -9.08 -18.87 -2.09
N ALA A 68 -10.34 -19.03 -1.66
CA ALA A 68 -11.09 -17.95 -1.01
C ALA A 68 -10.38 -17.38 0.23
N ARG A 69 -9.61 -18.19 0.96
CA ARG A 69 -8.85 -17.75 2.13
C ARG A 69 -7.61 -16.97 1.72
N GLU A 70 -6.83 -17.48 0.75
CA GLU A 70 -5.66 -16.78 0.22
C GLU A 70 -6.06 -15.39 -0.33
N LEU A 71 -7.17 -15.34 -1.09
CA LEU A 71 -7.69 -14.09 -1.64
C LEU A 71 -8.13 -13.11 -0.55
N TYR A 72 -8.88 -13.60 0.45
CA TYR A 72 -9.34 -12.77 1.55
C TYR A 72 -8.18 -12.17 2.35
N ASP A 73 -7.19 -12.99 2.71
CA ASP A 73 -6.02 -12.57 3.48
C ASP A 73 -5.19 -11.55 2.68
N TYR A 74 -5.01 -11.78 1.39
CA TYR A 74 -4.30 -10.85 0.51
C TYR A 74 -5.02 -9.50 0.39
N ILE A 75 -6.34 -9.49 0.19
CA ILE A 75 -7.12 -8.24 0.11
C ILE A 75 -7.00 -7.46 1.42
N LYS A 76 -7.18 -8.12 2.56
CA LYS A 76 -7.06 -7.51 3.89
C LYS A 76 -5.66 -6.97 4.15
N ALA A 77 -4.62 -7.68 3.70
CA ALA A 77 -3.24 -7.20 3.80
C ALA A 77 -2.98 -5.99 2.89
N LYS A 78 -3.60 -5.96 1.70
CA LYS A 78 -3.46 -4.88 0.72
C LYS A 78 -4.10 -3.56 1.18
N GLU A 79 -5.10 -3.60 2.04
CA GLU A 79 -5.69 -2.39 2.66
C GLU A 79 -4.68 -1.58 3.48
N LYS A 80 -3.65 -2.24 4.01
CA LYS A 80 -2.59 -1.59 4.80
C LYS A 80 -1.48 -0.98 3.94
N VAL A 81 -1.44 -1.31 2.64
CA VAL A 81 -0.40 -0.85 1.72
C VAL A 81 -0.67 0.58 1.30
N LEU A 82 0.26 1.47 1.65
CA LEU A 82 0.17 2.92 1.45
C LEU A 82 0.92 3.38 0.20
N PHE A 83 1.77 2.54 -0.37
CA PHE A 83 2.61 2.90 -1.51
C PHE A 83 2.40 1.99 -2.72
N GLU A 84 2.39 2.59 -3.91
CA GLU A 84 2.26 1.93 -5.21
C GLU A 84 3.58 1.96 -5.98
N ASN A 85 3.69 1.06 -6.97
CA ASN A 85 4.83 0.90 -7.90
C ASN A 85 6.07 0.25 -7.29
N ILE A 86 5.91 -0.63 -6.31
CA ILE A 86 7.00 -1.47 -5.81
C ILE A 86 6.87 -2.85 -6.43
N SER A 87 7.91 -3.30 -7.13
CA SER A 87 7.91 -4.65 -7.70
C SER A 87 8.26 -5.70 -6.64
N ASN A 88 7.70 -6.91 -6.77
CA ASN A 88 8.07 -8.08 -5.95
C ASN A 88 9.58 -8.34 -5.96
N ARG A 89 10.25 -8.02 -7.07
CA ARG A 89 11.71 -8.11 -7.18
C ARG A 89 12.43 -7.14 -6.25
N GLU A 90 11.99 -5.89 -6.18
CA GLU A 90 12.58 -4.87 -5.27
C GLU A 90 12.31 -5.21 -3.82
N ILE A 91 11.12 -5.74 -3.52
CA ILE A 91 10.73 -6.20 -2.18
C ILE A 91 11.60 -7.38 -1.75
N ASN A 92 11.72 -8.41 -2.59
CA ASN A 92 12.55 -9.57 -2.28
C ASN A 92 14.02 -9.20 -2.19
N TYR A 93 14.51 -8.31 -3.05
CA TYR A 93 15.85 -7.76 -2.90
C TYR A 93 15.97 -7.06 -1.54
N PHE A 94 14.98 -6.26 -1.15
CA PHE A 94 15.00 -5.53 0.10
C PHE A 94 15.04 -6.44 1.33
N ILE A 95 14.11 -7.39 1.43
CA ILE A 95 14.01 -8.32 2.56
C ILE A 95 15.30 -9.12 2.73
N ASN A 96 15.97 -9.45 1.64
CA ASN A 96 17.19 -10.26 1.67
C ASN A 96 18.48 -9.44 1.87
N HIS A 97 18.49 -8.13 1.60
CA HIS A 97 19.72 -7.33 1.56
C HIS A 97 19.74 -6.13 2.51
N PHE A 98 18.59 -5.65 2.99
CA PHE A 98 18.51 -4.48 3.85
C PHE A 98 17.93 -4.83 5.22
N GLN A 99 18.47 -4.16 6.25
CA GLN A 99 18.01 -4.32 7.63
C GLN A 99 16.95 -3.29 8.02
N LYS A 100 16.82 -2.21 7.25
CA LYS A 100 16.02 -1.03 7.59
C LYS A 100 15.22 -0.54 6.41
N ILE A 101 13.93 -0.26 6.63
CA ILE A 101 12.99 0.16 5.57
C ILE A 101 13.34 1.51 4.96
N GLU A 102 14.08 2.34 5.68
CA GLU A 102 14.64 3.59 5.21
C GLU A 102 15.62 3.39 4.04
N ASP A 103 16.28 2.23 3.95
CA ASP A 103 17.18 1.91 2.84
C ASP A 103 16.38 1.69 1.54
N LEU A 104 15.14 1.17 1.64
CA LEU A 104 14.23 1.06 0.49
C LEU A 104 13.92 2.44 -0.08
N LEU A 105 13.63 3.42 0.77
CA LEU A 105 13.31 4.79 0.37
C LEU A 105 14.47 5.47 -0.37
N GLN A 106 15.71 5.10 -0.03
CA GLN A 106 16.90 5.63 -0.68
C GLN A 106 17.22 4.94 -2.02
N SER A 107 16.66 3.75 -2.26
CA SER A 107 16.82 2.99 -3.50
C SER A 107 16.17 3.68 -4.71
N ARG A 108 16.52 3.23 -5.92
CA ARG A 108 15.96 3.77 -7.16
C ARG A 108 14.44 3.57 -7.26
N GLY A 109 13.93 2.45 -6.72
CA GLY A 109 12.49 2.18 -6.61
C GLY A 109 11.81 3.07 -5.56
N GLY A 110 12.47 3.26 -4.41
CA GLY A 110 12.01 4.13 -3.32
C GLY A 110 11.75 5.58 -3.73
N LYS A 111 12.58 6.11 -4.64
CA LYS A 111 12.45 7.50 -5.14
C LYS A 111 11.22 7.72 -6.03
N ASN A 112 10.64 6.67 -6.58
CA ASN A 112 9.46 6.73 -7.45
C ASN A 112 8.19 6.26 -6.74
N LEU A 113 8.23 6.06 -5.43
CA LEU A 113 7.07 5.68 -4.65
C LEU A 113 5.97 6.73 -4.77
N LYS A 114 4.77 6.26 -5.06
CA LYS A 114 3.56 7.05 -5.06
C LYS A 114 2.69 6.56 -3.93
N LEU A 115 2.03 7.48 -3.24
CA LEU A 115 0.99 7.10 -2.28
C LEU A 115 -0.16 6.44 -3.05
N SER A 116 -0.70 5.38 -2.46
CA SER A 116 -1.88 4.72 -3.00
C SER A 116 -3.09 5.63 -2.94
N HIS A 117 -4.09 5.38 -3.79
CA HIS A 117 -5.33 6.17 -3.76
C HIS A 117 -5.97 6.17 -2.36
N ASN A 118 -5.95 5.04 -1.67
CA ASN A 118 -6.47 4.92 -0.31
C ASN A 118 -5.68 5.77 0.70
N ALA A 119 -4.35 5.79 0.60
CA ALA A 119 -3.51 6.63 1.46
C ALA A 119 -3.73 8.12 1.21
N LEU A 120 -3.93 8.52 -0.05
CA LEU A 120 -4.28 9.89 -0.40
C LEU A 120 -5.65 10.25 0.21
N ASN A 121 -6.68 9.40 0.04
CA ASN A 121 -8.01 9.66 0.60
C ASN A 121 -7.99 9.80 2.13
N ALA A 122 -7.18 8.99 2.82
CA ALA A 122 -7.00 9.11 4.27
C ALA A 122 -6.34 10.44 4.69
N ILE A 123 -5.45 11.00 3.87
CA ILE A 123 -4.81 12.29 4.12
C ILE A 123 -5.77 13.45 3.82
N PHE A 124 -6.55 13.35 2.72
CA PHE A 124 -7.41 14.43 2.24
C PHE A 124 -8.83 14.43 2.80
N ASP A 125 -9.21 13.36 3.52
CA ASP A 125 -10.51 13.24 4.18
C ASP A 125 -11.69 13.39 3.18
N GLU A 126 -11.56 12.78 2.00
CA GLU A 126 -12.61 12.81 0.96
C GLU A 126 -13.78 11.85 1.25
N THR A 127 -13.84 11.22 2.42
CA THR A 127 -14.96 10.35 2.84
C THR A 127 -16.22 11.13 3.28
N VAL A 128 -16.43 12.34 2.80
CA VAL A 128 -17.72 13.04 2.93
C VAL A 128 -18.17 13.54 1.55
N ALA A 129 -18.91 12.68 0.86
CA ALA A 129 -19.99 13.05 -0.07
C ALA A 129 -21.05 11.94 -0.05
#